data_AF-E2AZH8-F1
#
_entry.id   AF-E2AZH8-F1
#
_cell.length_a   1.000
_cell.length_b   1.000
_cell.length_c   1.000
_cell.angle_alpha   90.00
_cell.angle_beta   90.00
_cell.angle_gamma   90.00
#
_symmetry.space_group_name_H-M   'P 1'
#
loop_
_entity.id
_entity.type
_entity.pdbx_description
1 polymer ?
#
loop_
_entity_poly.entity_id
_entity_poly.type
_entity_poly.pdbx_seq_one_letter_code
_entity_poly.pdbx_strand_id
1 'polypeptide(L)'
;IEQQVKLLVPFITQIHGMEICVKYKLMFTMIDNKVCNATDTKSTLRCYLCGATSKDFNKLKIKKWQARTEEEKKIMEDCKRIIQKGFRLQLGLIVDRLKPGYGSTNDGNTARRFFENTSISATITGVSESLINRFHVILQAISSHHAYALETAWEFIELYPWYYMPTSVHKLLIHGPEI
;
A
#
# COMPACT_ATOMS: atom_id res chain seq x y z
N ILE A 1 22.79 1.75 -17.47
CA ILE A 1 21.45 2.10 -18.01
C ILE A 1 21.29 3.61 -18.17
N GLU A 2 21.39 4.44 -17.12
CA GLU A 2 21.21 5.89 -17.28
C GLU A 2 22.14 6.56 -18.31
N GLN A 3 23.42 6.17 -18.35
CA GLN A 3 24.35 6.65 -19.37
C GLN A 3 23.94 6.23 -20.79
N GLN A 4 23.37 5.03 -20.95
CA GLN A 4 22.87 4.55 -22.25
C GLN A 4 21.61 5.31 -22.68
N VAL A 5 20.74 5.68 -21.73
CA VAL A 5 19.56 6.54 -21.99
C VAL A 5 19.97 7.92 -22.47
N LYS A 6 21.00 8.52 -21.87
CA LYS A 6 21.52 9.84 -22.29
C LYS A 6 22.11 9.82 -23.70
N LEU A 7 22.53 8.66 -24.19
CA LEU A 7 23.10 8.47 -25.52
C LEU A 7 22.05 8.06 -26.57
N LEU A 8 20.76 8.00 -26.22
CA LEU A 8 19.71 7.67 -27.18
C LEU A 8 19.55 8.80 -28.20
N VAL A 9 19.72 8.44 -29.46
CA VAL A 9 19.42 9.31 -30.60
C VAL A 9 17.97 9.10 -31.05
N PRO A 10 17.31 10.14 -31.59
CA PRO A 10 15.99 9.98 -32.18
C PRO A 10 16.02 8.96 -33.32
N PHE A 11 14.96 8.17 -33.46
CA PHE A 11 14.80 7.27 -34.58
C PHE A 11 14.15 8.00 -35.75
N ILE A 12 14.81 7.99 -36.90
CA ILE A 12 14.36 8.65 -38.12
C ILE A 12 14.07 7.58 -39.17
N THR A 13 12.88 7.61 -39.76
CA THR A 13 12.48 6.67 -40.83
C THR A 13 11.61 7.36 -41.88
N GLN A 14 11.50 6.75 -43.06
CA GLN A 14 10.71 7.25 -44.18
C GLN A 14 9.54 6.31 -44.44
N ILE A 15 8.31 6.80 -44.29
CA ILE A 15 7.09 6.04 -44.54
C ILE A 15 6.24 6.83 -45.53
N HIS A 16 5.93 6.24 -46.69
CA HIS A 16 5.17 6.87 -47.79
C HIS A 16 5.71 8.24 -48.25
N GLY A 17 7.05 8.41 -48.25
CA GLY A 17 7.69 9.67 -48.65
C GLY A 17 7.66 10.78 -47.60
N MET A 18 7.18 10.48 -46.39
CA MET A 18 7.26 11.38 -45.24
C MET A 18 8.34 10.91 -44.27
N GLU A 19 9.17 11.84 -43.81
CA GLU A 19 10.15 11.60 -42.75
C GLU A 19 9.45 11.65 -41.38
N ILE A 20 9.59 10.58 -40.61
CA ILE A 20 9.09 10.48 -39.24
C ILE A 20 10.29 10.45 -38.30
N CYS A 21 10.30 11.37 -37.34
CA CYS A 21 11.29 11.45 -36.27
C CYS A 21 10.65 11.14 -34.91
N VAL A 22 11.10 10.05 -34.27
CA VAL A 22 10.63 9.59 -32.97
C VAL A 22 11.68 9.89 -31.91
N LYS A 23 11.32 10.72 -30.93
CA LYS A 23 12.15 11.02 -29.76
C LYS A 23 11.76 10.10 -28.60
N TYR A 24 12.75 9.59 -27.88
CA TYR A 24 12.54 8.72 -26.73
C TYR A 24 12.58 9.52 -25.42
N LYS A 25 11.58 9.31 -24.56
CA LYS A 25 11.59 9.74 -23.16
C LYS A 25 11.36 8.52 -22.29
N LEU A 26 12.42 8.03 -21.64
CA LEU A 26 12.35 6.89 -20.73
C LEU A 26 12.06 7.39 -19.31
N MET A 27 11.02 6.83 -18.70
CA MET A 27 10.65 7.08 -17.31
C MET A 27 10.72 5.75 -16.56
N PHE A 28 11.59 5.65 -15.56
CA PHE A 28 11.78 4.42 -14.78
C PHE A 28 10.71 4.28 -13.68
N THR A 29 9.45 4.14 -14.08
CA THR A 29 8.30 4.04 -13.17
C THR A 29 8.04 2.61 -12.69
N MET A 30 8.58 1.61 -13.38
CA MET A 30 8.47 0.19 -12.99
C MET A 30 9.55 -0.23 -12.00
N ILE A 31 9.69 0.54 -10.92
CA ILE A 31 10.59 0.24 -9.80
C ILE A 31 9.73 -0.01 -8.58
N ASP A 32 9.95 -1.13 -7.89
CA ASP A 32 9.18 -1.43 -6.69
C ASP A 32 9.66 -0.57 -5.51
N ASN A 33 8.75 -0.35 -4.55
CA ASN A 33 9.00 0.45 -3.37
C ASN A 33 10.24 0.04 -2.56
N LYS A 34 10.63 -1.25 -2.56
CA LYS A 34 11.82 -1.72 -1.84
C LYS A 34 13.09 -1.29 -2.56
N VAL A 35 13.13 -1.35 -3.89
CA VAL A 35 14.26 -0.87 -4.69
C VAL A 35 14.41 0.65 -4.55
N CYS A 36 13.33 1.42 -4.63
CA CYS A 36 13.39 2.88 -4.38
C CYS A 36 13.88 3.22 -2.96
N ASN A 37 13.45 2.46 -1.95
CA ASN A 37 13.89 2.72 -0.59
C ASN A 37 15.39 2.39 -0.37
N ALA A 38 15.95 1.43 -1.12
CA ALA A 38 17.36 1.05 -1.01
C ALA A 38 18.32 2.10 -1.62
N THR A 39 17.83 2.93 -2.54
CA THR A 39 18.65 3.95 -3.22
C THR A 39 18.74 5.26 -2.43
N ASP A 40 17.63 5.69 -1.79
CA ASP A 40 17.54 7.04 -1.19
C ASP A 40 17.40 7.06 0.34
N THR A 41 17.21 5.91 1.00
CA THR A 41 16.99 5.89 2.45
C THR A 41 17.77 4.77 3.15
N LYS A 42 18.23 5.04 4.39
CA LYS A 42 18.86 4.01 5.25
C LYS A 42 17.89 2.94 5.75
N SER A 43 16.59 3.05 5.48
CA SER A 43 15.56 2.14 6.01
C SER A 43 14.40 1.97 5.05
N THR A 44 14.07 0.71 4.76
CA THR A 44 12.91 0.33 3.94
C THR A 44 11.56 0.69 4.55
N LEU A 45 11.53 1.19 5.79
CA LEU A 45 10.33 1.67 6.49
C LEU A 45 10.14 3.19 6.38
N ARG A 46 11.03 3.91 5.68
CA ARG A 46 10.93 5.36 5.45
C ARG A 46 10.29 5.66 4.09
N CYS A 47 9.54 6.75 4.03
CA CYS A 47 9.08 7.32 2.78
C CYS A 47 10.29 7.90 2.05
N TYR A 48 10.57 7.49 0.81
CA TYR A 48 11.68 8.07 0.04
C TYR A 48 11.37 9.49 -0.46
N LEU A 49 10.11 9.94 -0.42
CA LEU A 49 9.71 11.29 -0.83
C LEU A 49 9.88 12.31 0.30
N CYS A 50 9.42 11.98 1.51
CA CYS A 50 9.37 12.92 2.64
C CYS A 50 10.08 12.44 3.93
N GLY A 51 10.58 11.20 3.97
CA GLY A 51 11.27 10.63 5.13
C GLY A 51 10.39 10.01 6.23
N ALA A 52 9.05 10.09 6.13
CA ALA A 52 8.12 9.59 7.14
C ALA A 52 8.17 8.06 7.37
N THR A 53 8.06 7.60 8.62
CA THR A 53 8.15 6.16 9.00
C THR A 53 6.83 5.53 9.41
N SER A 54 6.70 4.23 9.18
CA SER A 54 5.59 3.41 9.70
C SER A 54 5.99 2.16 10.44
N LYS A 55 5.23 1.78 11.48
CA LYS A 55 5.41 0.55 12.26
C LYS A 55 4.06 -0.14 12.59
N ASP A 56 3.61 -1.04 11.72
CA ASP A 56 2.78 -2.26 11.91
C ASP A 56 1.38 -2.24 12.57
N PHE A 57 0.46 -3.07 12.02
CA PHE A 57 -1.02 -2.96 12.00
C PHE A 57 -1.89 -3.75 13.02
N ASN A 58 -1.36 -4.38 14.06
CA ASN A 58 -2.17 -5.33 14.88
C ASN A 58 -2.80 -4.77 16.18
N LYS A 59 -3.14 -3.48 16.21
CA LYS A 59 -3.20 -2.73 17.49
C LYS A 59 -4.57 -2.18 17.91
N LEU A 60 -5.64 -2.50 17.17
CA LEU A 60 -7.00 -1.96 17.40
C LEU A 60 -7.53 -2.21 18.83
N LYS A 61 -7.25 -3.38 19.41
CA LYS A 61 -7.74 -3.74 20.76
C LYS A 61 -7.05 -2.99 21.89
N ILE A 62 -5.76 -2.70 21.73
CA ILE A 62 -4.97 -2.02 22.77
C ILE A 62 -4.97 -0.50 22.61
N LYS A 63 -5.39 0.01 21.43
CA LYS A 63 -5.38 1.45 21.07
C LYS A 63 -4.06 2.14 21.41
N LYS A 64 -2.96 1.41 21.21
CA LYS A 64 -1.60 1.86 21.50
C LYS A 64 -0.71 1.55 20.32
N TRP A 65 0.30 2.38 20.15
CA TRP A 65 1.28 2.18 19.09
C TRP A 65 2.18 0.96 19.29
N GLN A 66 2.46 0.51 20.50
CA GLN A 66 3.30 -0.66 20.73
C GLN A 66 2.71 -1.48 21.87
N ALA A 67 2.57 -2.79 21.67
CA ALA A 67 2.44 -3.73 22.78
C ALA A 67 3.82 -3.94 23.37
N ARG A 68 4.01 -3.50 24.62
CA ARG A 68 5.26 -3.65 25.35
C ARG A 68 5.15 -4.72 26.42
N THR A 69 3.96 -4.91 26.98
CA THR A 69 3.73 -5.92 28.03
C THR A 69 3.36 -7.28 27.41
N GLU A 70 3.55 -8.35 28.17
CA GLU A 70 3.19 -9.69 27.73
C GLU A 70 1.67 -9.87 27.59
N GLU A 71 0.88 -9.18 28.43
CA GLU A 71 -0.58 -9.15 28.33
C GLU A 71 -1.02 -8.50 27.01
N GLU A 72 -0.41 -7.37 26.63
CA GLU A 72 -0.71 -6.69 25.37
C GLU A 72 -0.34 -7.56 24.16
N LYS A 73 0.80 -8.24 24.21
CA LYS A 73 1.21 -9.20 23.17
C LYS A 73 0.22 -10.35 23.03
N LYS A 74 -0.24 -10.90 24.15
CA LYS A 74 -1.23 -11.99 24.16
C LYS A 74 -2.57 -11.54 23.57
N ILE A 75 -3.03 -10.33 23.92
CA ILE A 75 -4.24 -9.74 23.32
C ILE A 75 -4.09 -9.61 21.80
N MET A 76 -2.92 -9.19 21.32
CA MET A 76 -2.66 -9.09 19.88
C MET A 76 -2.65 -10.45 19.18
N GLU A 77 -2.05 -11.47 19.80
CA GLU A 77 -2.02 -12.82 19.24
C GLU A 77 -3.42 -13.44 19.16
N ASP A 78 -4.23 -13.29 20.21
CA ASP A 78 -5.61 -13.76 20.22
C ASP A 78 -6.48 -13.01 19.23
N CYS A 79 -6.30 -11.69 19.10
CA CYS A 79 -6.96 -10.89 18.07
C CYS A 79 -6.62 -11.40 16.67
N LYS A 80 -5.33 -11.62 16.39
CA LYS A 80 -4.86 -12.16 15.11
C LYS A 80 -5.50 -13.51 14.80
N ARG A 81 -5.59 -14.41 15.80
CA ARG A 81 -6.22 -15.73 15.65
C ARG A 81 -7.70 -15.63 15.29
N ILE A 82 -8.44 -14.72 15.94
CA ILE A 82 -9.87 -14.47 15.67
C ILE A 82 -10.05 -13.94 14.25
N ILE A 83 -9.27 -12.93 13.85
CA ILE A 83 -9.34 -12.33 12.51
C ILE A 83 -9.04 -13.38 11.43
N GLN A 84 -7.95 -14.14 11.59
CA GLN A 84 -7.58 -15.21 10.65
C GLN A 84 -8.67 -16.27 10.52
N LYS A 85 -9.29 -16.67 11.65
CA LYS A 85 -10.41 -17.62 11.65
C LYS A 85 -11.64 -17.03 10.96
N GLY A 86 -11.96 -15.76 11.21
CA GLY A 86 -13.08 -15.05 10.59
C GLY A 86 -12.95 -15.02 9.07
N PHE A 87 -11.79 -14.62 8.55
CA PHE A 87 -11.52 -14.61 7.10
C PHE A 87 -11.60 -16.01 6.48
N ARG A 88 -11.12 -17.04 7.18
CA ARG A 88 -11.21 -18.42 6.70
C ARG A 88 -12.64 -18.93 6.65
N LEU A 89 -13.45 -18.63 7.66
CA LEU A 89 -14.82 -19.13 7.77
C LEU A 89 -15.78 -18.38 6.84
N GLN A 90 -15.70 -17.06 6.77
CA GLN A 90 -16.68 -16.24 6.06
C GLN A 90 -16.31 -16.01 4.59
N LEU A 91 -15.01 -15.91 4.28
CA LEU A 91 -14.53 -15.62 2.92
C LEU A 91 -13.68 -16.75 2.33
N GLY A 92 -13.44 -17.84 3.06
CA GLY A 92 -12.54 -18.90 2.59
C GLY A 92 -11.10 -18.42 2.38
N LEU A 93 -10.70 -17.30 3.02
CA LEU A 93 -9.40 -16.66 2.85
C LEU A 93 -8.44 -17.08 3.95
N ILE A 94 -7.23 -17.49 3.56
CA ILE A 94 -6.12 -17.70 4.50
C ILE A 94 -5.28 -16.43 4.48
N VAL A 95 -5.32 -15.65 5.55
CA VAL A 95 -4.61 -14.37 5.65
C VAL A 95 -3.48 -14.43 6.67
N ASP A 96 -2.48 -13.57 6.48
CA ASP A 96 -1.36 -13.33 7.40
C ASP A 96 -0.59 -14.60 7.80
N ARG A 97 -0.36 -15.48 6.81
CA ARG A 97 0.54 -16.64 6.93
C ARG A 97 1.73 -16.50 6.00
N LEU A 98 2.91 -16.90 6.47
CA LEU A 98 4.10 -17.01 5.63
C LEU A 98 3.93 -18.19 4.67
N LYS A 99 4.30 -18.00 3.40
CA LYS A 99 4.38 -19.09 2.42
C LYS A 99 5.77 -19.74 2.50
N PRO A 100 5.90 -21.05 2.24
CA PRO A 100 7.22 -21.69 2.11
C PRO A 100 8.06 -20.97 1.06
N GLY A 101 9.30 -20.60 1.40
CA GLY A 101 10.15 -19.75 0.55
C GLY A 101 9.98 -18.27 0.87
N TYR A 102 9.38 -17.51 -0.05
CA TYR A 102 9.20 -16.06 0.07
C TYR A 102 7.74 -15.63 -0.10
N GLY A 103 7.34 -14.62 0.68
CA GLY A 103 6.03 -13.99 0.60
C GLY A 103 5.06 -14.44 1.70
N SER A 104 3.89 -13.83 1.68
CA SER A 104 2.80 -14.16 2.59
C SER A 104 1.54 -14.48 1.81
N THR A 105 0.54 -15.02 2.49
CA THR A 105 -0.79 -15.21 1.91
C THR A 105 -1.54 -13.89 1.70
N ASN A 106 -1.00 -12.76 2.13
CA ASN A 106 -1.51 -11.42 1.82
C ASN A 106 -0.95 -10.95 0.46
N ASP A 107 -1.33 -11.66 -0.61
CA ASP A 107 -0.99 -11.30 -1.99
C ASP A 107 -2.11 -10.48 -2.65
N GLY A 108 -1.91 -10.09 -3.92
CA GLY A 108 -2.87 -9.25 -4.64
C GLY A 108 -4.26 -9.89 -4.80
N ASN A 109 -4.35 -11.22 -4.83
CA ASN A 109 -5.64 -11.90 -4.91
C ASN A 109 -6.38 -11.83 -3.56
N THR A 110 -5.67 -12.05 -2.47
CA THR A 110 -6.22 -11.85 -1.11
C THR A 110 -6.64 -10.40 -0.90
N ALA A 111 -5.84 -9.43 -1.34
CA ALA A 111 -6.19 -8.01 -1.25
C ALA A 111 -7.46 -7.69 -2.05
N ARG A 112 -7.60 -8.20 -3.27
CA ARG A 112 -8.81 -8.00 -4.10
C ARG A 112 -10.06 -8.50 -3.39
N ARG A 113 -10.02 -9.74 -2.88
CA ARG A 113 -11.18 -10.34 -2.18
C ARG A 113 -11.50 -9.65 -0.86
N PHE A 114 -10.49 -9.11 -0.17
CA PHE A 114 -10.67 -8.30 1.04
C PHE A 114 -11.49 -7.04 0.75
N PHE A 115 -11.16 -6.30 -0.30
CA PHE A 115 -11.88 -5.06 -0.62
C PHE A 115 -13.21 -5.27 -1.36
N GLU A 116 -13.37 -6.38 -2.08
CA GLU A 116 -14.64 -6.73 -2.74
C GLU A 116 -15.78 -6.95 -1.74
N ASN A 117 -15.47 -7.46 -0.54
CA ASN A 117 -16.44 -7.74 0.52
C ASN A 117 -16.23 -6.82 1.72
N THR A 118 -16.26 -5.50 1.48
CA THR A 118 -15.89 -4.50 2.49
C THR A 118 -16.65 -4.63 3.81
N SER A 119 -17.97 -4.85 3.80
CA SER A 119 -18.76 -5.02 5.03
C SER A 119 -18.33 -6.23 5.87
N ILE A 120 -18.05 -7.37 5.22
CA ILE A 120 -17.56 -8.58 5.89
C ILE A 120 -16.16 -8.34 6.44
N SER A 121 -15.27 -7.73 5.64
CA SER A 121 -13.91 -7.39 6.05
C SER A 121 -13.89 -6.43 7.24
N ALA A 122 -14.77 -5.42 7.26
CA ALA A 122 -14.95 -4.49 8.37
C ALA A 122 -15.40 -5.23 9.64
N THR A 123 -16.40 -6.10 9.50
CA THR A 123 -16.94 -6.90 10.61
C THR A 123 -15.87 -7.83 11.22
N ILE A 124 -15.08 -8.50 10.38
CA ILE A 124 -14.03 -9.42 10.84
C ILE A 124 -12.88 -8.68 11.53
N THR A 125 -12.44 -7.55 10.96
CA THR A 125 -11.26 -6.81 11.43
C THR A 125 -11.54 -5.81 12.55
N GLY A 126 -12.79 -5.34 12.65
CA GLY A 126 -13.17 -4.20 13.49
C GLY A 126 -12.70 -2.85 12.94
N VAL A 127 -12.26 -2.77 11.69
CA VAL A 127 -11.92 -1.52 11.01
C VAL A 127 -13.21 -0.87 10.47
N SER A 128 -13.25 0.46 10.40
CA SER A 128 -14.34 1.21 9.82
C SER A 128 -14.62 0.75 8.39
N GLU A 129 -15.87 0.40 8.11
CA GLU A 129 -16.33 0.02 6.78
C GLU A 129 -16.16 1.17 5.77
N SER A 130 -16.46 2.40 6.21
CA SER A 130 -16.24 3.62 5.42
C SER A 130 -14.78 3.70 4.98
N LEU A 131 -13.83 3.58 5.92
CA LEU A 131 -12.42 3.69 5.62
C LEU A 131 -11.94 2.59 4.64
N ILE A 132 -12.41 1.35 4.81
CA ILE A 132 -12.08 0.25 3.87
C ILE A 132 -12.62 0.55 2.47
N ASN A 133 -13.85 1.05 2.36
CA ASN A 133 -14.46 1.43 1.07
C ASN A 133 -13.68 2.56 0.40
N ARG A 134 -13.27 3.59 1.16
CA ARG A 134 -12.45 4.69 0.62
C ARG A 134 -11.13 4.17 0.05
N PHE A 135 -10.46 3.27 0.77
CA PHE A 135 -9.26 2.62 0.24
C PHE A 135 -9.54 1.75 -0.98
N HIS A 136 -10.69 1.04 -1.04
CA HIS A 136 -11.07 0.27 -2.21
C HIS A 136 -11.18 1.16 -3.45
N VAL A 137 -11.90 2.27 -3.32
CA VAL A 137 -12.10 3.27 -4.40
C VAL A 137 -10.76 3.86 -4.82
N ILE A 138 -9.90 4.27 -3.89
CA ILE A 138 -8.58 4.85 -4.20
C ILE A 138 -7.68 3.85 -4.91
N LEU A 139 -7.70 2.57 -4.51
CA LEU A 139 -6.88 1.53 -5.13
C LEU A 139 -7.40 1.11 -6.53
N GLN A 140 -8.68 1.32 -6.82
CA GLN A 140 -9.25 1.12 -8.16
C GLN A 140 -9.03 2.35 -9.07
N ALA A 141 -9.31 3.53 -8.54
CA ALA A 141 -9.09 4.81 -9.20
C ALA A 141 -7.65 5.26 -8.91
N ILE A 142 -6.69 4.59 -9.54
CA ILE A 142 -5.28 5.00 -9.49
C ILE A 142 -5.22 6.49 -9.85
N SER A 143 -4.98 7.32 -8.83
CA SER A 143 -4.68 8.76 -8.85
C SER A 143 -5.73 9.78 -9.32
N SER A 144 -7.05 9.49 -9.38
CA SER A 144 -7.98 10.48 -9.99
C SER A 144 -8.62 11.52 -9.05
N HIS A 145 -8.46 11.48 -7.72
CA HIS A 145 -9.10 12.46 -6.83
C HIS A 145 -8.25 12.84 -5.60
N HIS A 146 -7.44 13.89 -5.74
CA HIS A 146 -6.63 14.49 -4.66
C HIS A 146 -7.46 14.77 -3.40
N ALA A 147 -8.60 15.44 -3.55
CA ALA A 147 -9.48 15.78 -2.42
C ALA A 147 -9.95 14.53 -1.68
N TYR A 148 -10.34 13.48 -2.40
CA TYR A 148 -10.82 12.24 -1.81
C TYR A 148 -9.72 11.50 -1.03
N ALA A 149 -8.48 11.54 -1.50
CA ALA A 149 -7.31 10.97 -0.83
C ALA A 149 -6.98 11.72 0.47
N LEU A 150 -7.00 13.07 0.46
CA LEU A 150 -6.79 13.89 1.65
C LEU A 150 -7.89 13.71 2.69
N GLU A 151 -9.16 13.73 2.29
CA GLU A 151 -10.29 13.43 3.19
C GLU A 151 -10.16 12.05 3.83
N THR A 152 -9.71 11.05 3.07
CA THR A 152 -9.43 9.70 3.60
C THR A 152 -8.30 9.73 4.64
N ALA A 153 -7.28 10.56 4.43
CA ALA A 153 -6.20 10.75 5.39
C ALA A 153 -6.69 11.39 6.69
N TRP A 154 -7.58 12.37 6.61
CA TRP A 154 -8.21 12.99 7.79
C TRP A 154 -9.06 11.99 8.57
N GLU A 155 -9.95 11.26 7.88
CA GLU A 155 -10.79 10.22 8.50
C GLU A 155 -9.93 9.13 9.18
N PHE A 156 -8.80 8.75 8.58
CA PHE A 156 -7.86 7.80 9.19
C PHE A 156 -7.32 8.33 10.53
N ILE A 157 -6.89 9.59 10.59
CA ILE A 157 -6.31 10.20 11.79
C ILE A 157 -7.37 10.35 12.88
N GLU A 158 -8.59 10.73 12.52
CA GLU A 158 -9.70 10.88 13.48
C GLU A 158 -10.14 9.55 14.10
N LEU A 159 -10.25 8.49 13.29
CA LEU A 159 -10.68 7.17 13.75
C LEU A 159 -9.57 6.43 14.53
N TYR A 160 -8.31 6.63 14.13
CA TYR A 160 -7.17 5.88 14.64
C TYR A 160 -6.00 6.79 15.09
N PRO A 161 -6.22 7.78 15.98
CA PRO A 161 -5.19 8.77 16.35
C PRO A 161 -3.99 8.16 17.07
N TRP A 162 -4.19 7.00 17.68
CA TRP A 162 -3.16 6.23 18.39
C TRP A 162 -2.28 5.37 17.46
N TYR A 163 -2.56 5.38 16.15
CA TYR A 163 -1.91 4.55 15.15
C TYR A 163 -1.24 5.41 14.06
N TYR A 164 0.10 5.35 13.97
CA TYR A 164 0.78 6.14 12.92
C TYR A 164 0.48 5.58 11.54
N MET A 165 0.07 6.46 10.63
CA MET A 165 -0.24 6.15 9.24
C MET A 165 0.94 5.46 8.55
N PRO A 166 0.73 4.29 7.92
CA PRO A 166 1.85 3.57 7.37
C PRO A 166 2.46 4.19 6.11
N THR A 167 3.74 3.94 5.83
CA THR A 167 4.50 4.70 4.84
C THR A 167 3.94 4.49 3.44
N SER A 168 3.46 3.28 3.12
CA SER A 168 2.76 3.01 1.86
C SER A 168 1.41 3.74 1.78
N VAL A 169 0.67 3.82 2.88
CA VAL A 169 -0.61 4.53 2.98
C VAL A 169 -0.40 6.04 2.89
N HIS A 170 0.61 6.58 3.56
CA HIS A 170 1.01 7.98 3.49
C HIS A 170 1.43 8.36 2.07
N LYS A 171 2.27 7.54 1.42
CA LYS A 171 2.59 7.73 0.00
C LYS A 171 1.33 7.74 -0.85
N LEU A 172 0.42 6.80 -0.66
CA LEU A 172 -0.82 6.71 -1.43
C LEU A 172 -1.73 7.93 -1.23
N LEU A 173 -1.93 8.36 0.01
CA LEU A 173 -2.92 9.39 0.33
C LEU A 173 -2.39 10.83 0.21
N ILE A 174 -1.12 11.04 0.52
CA ILE A 174 -0.50 12.39 0.53
C ILE A 174 0.24 12.67 -0.77
N HIS A 175 1.08 11.73 -1.22
CA HIS A 175 1.90 11.92 -2.43
C HIS A 175 1.28 11.33 -3.68
N GLY A 176 0.36 10.37 -3.57
CA GLY A 176 -0.28 9.70 -4.70
C GLY A 176 -0.95 10.67 -5.68
N PRO A 177 -1.59 11.76 -5.22
CA PRO A 177 -2.13 12.79 -6.10
C PRO A 177 -1.08 13.69 -6.80
N GLU A 178 0.18 13.67 -6.35
CA GLU A 178 1.27 14.50 -6.87
C GLU A 178 2.16 13.74 -7.89
N ILE A 179 1.98 12.42 -8.00
CA ILE A 179 2.77 11.48 -8.83
C ILE A 179 1.97 11.10 -10.08
#